data_AF-A0A5K1B738-F1
#
_entry.id   AF-A0A5K1B738-F1
#
_cell.length_a   1.000
_cell.length_b   1.000
_cell.length_c   1.000
_cell.angle_alpha   90.00
_cell.angle_beta   90.00
_cell.angle_gamma   90.00
#
_symmetry.space_group_name_H-M   'P 1'
#
loop_
_entity.id
_entity.type
_entity.pdbx_description
1 polymer ?
#
loop_
_entity_poly.entity_id
_entity_poly.type
_entity_poly.pdbx_seq_one_letter_code
_entity_poly.pdbx_strand_id
1 'polypeptide(L)' 'DRDRKLRIFSGDEHPFVDRPLESYVMPPRKVREMRPRARRALIRAQKKAEQSVAGKTRKPKEQAE' A
#
# COMPACT_ATOMS: atom_id res chain seq x y z
N ASP A 1 -14.96 28.92 -9.44
CA ASP A 1 -15.99 28.13 -10.15
C ASP A 1 -15.46 27.02 -11.05
N ARG A 2 -14.59 26.14 -10.54
CA ARG A 2 -14.24 24.90 -11.26
C ARG A 2 -15.23 23.78 -10.93
N ASP A 3 -15.66 23.74 -9.68
CA ASP A 3 -16.57 22.71 -9.16
C ASP A 3 -17.95 22.77 -9.82
N ARG A 4 -18.41 23.95 -10.26
CA ARG A 4 -19.67 24.09 -11.03
C ARG A 4 -19.68 23.33 -12.36
N LYS A 5 -18.51 22.92 -12.88
CA LYS A 5 -18.37 22.14 -14.12
C LYS A 5 -18.28 20.63 -13.88
N LEU A 6 -18.03 20.19 -12.65
CA LEU A 6 -17.94 18.77 -12.31
C LEU A 6 -19.31 18.25 -11.86
N ARG A 7 -19.74 17.12 -12.43
CA ARG A 7 -20.96 16.41 -12.06
C ARG A 7 -20.58 14.96 -11.78
N ILE A 8 -21.06 14.40 -10.67
CA ILE A 8 -20.72 13.06 -10.21
C ILE A 8 -22.01 12.24 -10.20
N PHE A 9 -21.98 11.08 -10.85
CA PHE A 9 -23.07 10.10 -10.87
C PHE A 9 -22.52 8.79 -10.29
N SER A 10 -23.34 8.06 -9.53
CA SER A 10 -22.93 6.81 -8.89
C SER A 10 -22.94 5.60 -9.84
N GLY A 11 -23.69 5.70 -10.94
CA GLY A 11 -23.77 4.69 -11.98
C GLY A 11 -23.41 5.26 -13.35
N ASP A 12 -23.65 4.45 -14.39
CA ASP A 12 -23.28 4.79 -15.76
C ASP A 12 -24.32 5.71 -16.45
N GLU A 13 -25.54 5.79 -15.90
CA GLU A 13 -26.60 6.65 -16.44
C GLU A 13 -26.39 8.13 -16.05
N HIS A 14 -26.44 9.01 -17.05
CA HIS A 14 -26.35 10.46 -16.85
C HIS A 14 -27.18 11.23 -17.91
N PRO A 15 -27.67 12.44 -17.62
CA PRO A 15 -28.53 13.21 -18.53
C PRO A 15 -27.80 13.85 -19.72
N PHE A 16 -26.47 13.68 -19.83
CA PHE A 16 -25.65 14.30 -20.89
C PHE A 16 -25.62 13.52 -22.21
N VAL A 17 -26.71 12.82 -22.56
CA VAL A 17 -26.78 11.94 -23.74
C VAL A 17 -26.65 12.72 -25.05
N ASP A 18 -27.19 13.94 -25.09
CA ASP A 18 -27.21 14.77 -26.30
C ASP A 18 -25.87 15.44 -26.61
N ARG A 19 -24.89 15.35 -25.70
CA ARG A 19 -23.58 15.96 -25.87
C ARG A 19 -22.57 14.88 -26.26
N PRO A 20 -21.71 15.12 -27.27
CA PRO A 20 -20.64 14.19 -27.59
C PRO A 20 -19.69 14.07 -26.38
N LEU A 21 -19.53 12.85 -25.87
CA LEU A 21 -18.69 12.54 -24.72
C LEU A 21 -17.42 11.84 -25.20
N GLU A 22 -16.27 12.46 -24.94
CA GLU A 22 -14.97 11.83 -25.18
C GLU A 22 -14.65 10.84 -24.05
N SER A 23 -14.32 9.60 -24.41
CA SER A 23 -13.90 8.61 -23.43
C SER A 23 -12.53 8.97 -22.87
N TYR A 24 -12.45 9.16 -21.56
CA TYR A 24 -11.17 9.41 -20.91
C TYR A 24 -10.51 8.10 -20.46
N VAL A 25 -9.37 7.78 -21.06
CA VAL A 25 -8.53 6.66 -20.63
C VAL A 25 -7.44 7.19 -19.72
N MET A 26 -7.29 6.58 -18.54
CA MET A 26 -6.19 6.95 -17.65
C MET A 26 -4.84 6.63 -18.33
N PRO A 27 -3.82 7.51 -18.20
CA PRO A 27 -2.48 7.21 -18.70
C PRO A 27 -1.93 5.90 -18.11
N PRO A 28 -1.09 5.16 -18.84
CA PRO A 28 -0.50 3.92 -18.34
C PRO A 28 0.32 4.21 -17.08
N ARG A 29 0.00 3.51 -15.99
CA ARG A 29 0.70 3.64 -14.70
C ARG A 29 1.57 2.41 -14.47
N LYS A 30 2.72 2.60 -13.84
CA LYS A 30 3.52 1.47 -13.32
C LYS A 30 2.69 0.77 -12.25
N VAL A 31 2.39 -0.51 -12.46
CA VAL A 31 1.77 -1.34 -11.45
C VAL A 31 2.76 -1.49 -10.31
N ARG A 32 2.33 -1.21 -9.07
CA ARG A 32 3.13 -1.57 -7.91
C ARG A 32 3.29 -3.09 -7.94
N GLU A 33 4.53 -3.56 -8.06
CA GLU A 33 4.81 -4.99 -7.90
C GLU A 33 4.16 -5.49 -6.62
N MET A 34 3.45 -6.61 -6.72
CA MET A 34 3.02 -7.34 -5.54
C MET A 34 4.29 -7.68 -4.77
N ARG A 35 4.51 -7.02 -3.63
CA ARG A 35 5.70 -7.22 -2.79
C ARG A 35 5.98 -8.71 -2.73
N PRO A 36 7.11 -9.22 -3.27
CA PRO A 36 7.37 -10.64 -3.28
C PRO A 36 7.33 -11.15 -1.84
N ARG A 37 6.29 -11.92 -1.50
CA ARG A 37 6.05 -12.37 -0.12
C ARG A 37 7.29 -13.10 0.41
N ALA A 38 7.96 -13.86 -0.46
CA ALA A 38 9.23 -14.52 -0.18
C ALA A 38 10.33 -13.53 0.28
N ARG A 39 10.59 -12.46 -0.48
CA ARG A 39 11.62 -11.46 -0.14
C ARG A 39 11.27 -10.72 1.16
N ARG A 40 9.99 -10.42 1.39
CA ARG A 40 9.52 -9.81 2.64
C ARG A 40 9.64 -10.77 3.82
N ALA A 41 9.35 -12.05 3.63
CA ALA A 41 9.49 -13.09 4.65
C ALA A 41 10.96 -13.28 5.05
N LEU A 42 11.87 -13.33 4.07
CA LEU A 42 13.31 -13.41 4.31
C LEU A 42 13.83 -12.20 5.10
N ILE A 43 13.48 -10.98 4.69
CA ILE A 43 13.87 -9.76 5.41
C ILE A 43 13.30 -9.75 6.84
N ARG A 44 12.06 -10.24 7.01
CA ARG A 44 11.44 -10.33 8.34
C ARG A 44 12.12 -11.39 9.22
N ALA A 45 12.51 -12.52 8.65
CA ALA A 45 13.24 -13.57 9.34
C ALA A 45 14.63 -13.07 9.78
N GLN A 46 15.36 -12.38 8.91
CA GLN A 46 16.65 -11.75 9.22
C GLN A 46 16.52 -10.74 10.36
N LYS A 47 15.59 -9.78 10.25
CA LYS A 47 15.35 -8.79 11.32
C LYS A 47 14.92 -9.42 12.66
N LYS A 48 14.12 -10.49 12.63
CA LYS A 48 13.73 -11.24 13.84
C LYS A 48 14.93 -11.94 14.46
N ALA A 49 15.80 -12.54 13.65
CA ALA A 49 17.03 -13.18 14.11
C ALA A 49 17.97 -12.15 14.78
N GLU A 50 18.25 -11.03 14.12
CA GLU A 50 19.08 -9.94 14.65
C GLU A 50 18.55 -9.40 16.00
N GLN A 51 17.24 -9.17 16.11
CA GLN A 51 16.61 -8.72 17.36
C GLN A 51 16.64 -9.77 18.47
N SER A 52 16.51 -11.06 18.14
CA SER A 52 16.61 -12.14 19.12
C SER A 52 18.02 -12.27 19.70
N VAL A 53 19.06 -12.02 18.90
CA VAL A 53 20.46 -12.03 19.36
C VAL A 53 20.74 -10.84 20.27
N ALA A 54 20.25 -9.64 19.92
CA ALA A 54 20.37 -8.44 20.73
C ALA A 54 19.57 -8.49 22.06
N GLY A 55 18.48 -9.27 22.13
CA GLY A 55 17.73 -9.51 23.36
C GLY A 55 18.38 -10.54 24.29
N LYS A 56 19.19 -11.48 23.76
CA LYS A 56 19.84 -12.54 24.54
C LYS A 56 21.09 -12.07 25.28
N THR A 57 21.74 -11.00 24.81
CA THR A 57 22.86 -10.34 25.49
C THR A 57 22.43 -9.49 26.69
N ARG A 58 21.11 -9.28 26.89
CA ARG A 58 20.53 -8.57 28.05
C ARG A 58 19.88 -9.54 29.05
N LYS A 59 20.51 -10.67 29.37
CA LYS A 59 20.09 -11.45 30.54
C LYS A 59 20.75 -10.85 31.79
N PRO A 60 19.98 -10.34 32.78
CA PRO A 60 20.53 -9.90 34.06
C PRO A 60 21.06 -11.12 34.84
N LYS A 61 22.18 -10.91 35.53
CA LYS A 61 22.81 -11.91 36.40
C LYS A 61 21.81 -12.47 37.40
N GLU A 62 21.72 -13.79 37.45
CA GLU A 62 21.01 -14.53 38.49
C GLU A 62 21.95 -14.66 39.71
N GLN A 63 21.50 -14.06 40.82
CA GLN A 63 21.68 -14.41 42.24
C GLN A 63 23.08 -14.80 42.78
N ALA A 64 23.54 -14.06 43.79
CA ALA A 64 24.51 -14.52 44.78
C ALA A 64 24.13 -13.98 46.17
N GLU A 65 23.84 -14.93 47.07
CA GLU A 65 23.99 -14.96 48.55
C GLU A 65 23.40 -13.83 49.42
#